data_AF-A0A5N6THV0-F1
#
_entry.id   AF-A0A5N6THV0-F1
#
_cell.length_a   1.000
_cell.length_b   1.000
_cell.length_c   1.000
_cell.angle_alpha   90.00
_cell.angle_beta   90.00
_cell.angle_gamma   90.00
#
_symmetry.space_group_name_H-M   'P 1'
#
loop_
_entity.id
_entity.type
_entity.pdbx_description
1 polymer ?
#
loop_
_entity_poly.entity_id
_entity_poly.type
_entity_poly.pdbx_seq_one_letter_code
_entity_poly.pdbx_strand_id
1 'polypeptide(L)'
;MNPEHEKKAHINRYEPLRLLRRNKVPCVVWFEDTLRYYGVPTVLFDLYILVPNIEVAANLLIKEGWVLDTQGPAMIGNAEVDLPQSRLVSVCGQKKTVLLPASDWKFAFPWELQQRASYFPSFPEFLDALVESWLDCPFEDPFLLLHLACQIGYLYAHAGALQERAFAKSLKRQHRQFHYDVLAGMVTGTAQFRAHERAVRDAFLQGQYELQECSAYCDNAQLFPVASDAHS
;
A
#
# COMPACT_ATOMS: atom_id res chain seq x y z
N MET A 1 -46.80 12.95 -14.45
CA MET A 1 -45.73 11.95 -14.65
C MET A 1 -44.44 12.71 -14.90
N ASN A 2 -43.51 12.71 -13.94
CA ASN A 2 -42.26 13.47 -14.02
C ASN A 2 -41.13 12.53 -14.51
N PRO A 3 -40.46 12.82 -15.64
CA PRO A 3 -39.44 11.94 -16.22
C PRO A 3 -38.02 12.26 -15.72
N GLU A 4 -37.81 12.37 -14.40
CA GLU A 4 -36.49 12.67 -13.80
C GLU A 4 -35.90 11.53 -12.97
N HIS A 5 -36.19 10.27 -13.32
CA HIS A 5 -35.33 9.17 -12.89
C HIS A 5 -34.27 8.91 -13.95
N GLU A 6 -33.39 9.89 -14.06
CA GLU A 6 -32.13 9.80 -14.77
C GLU A 6 -31.39 8.57 -14.24
N LYS A 7 -31.16 7.59 -15.12
CA LYS A 7 -30.35 6.40 -14.82
C LYS A 7 -28.98 6.91 -14.37
N LYS A 8 -28.71 6.94 -13.06
CA LYS A 8 -27.35 7.12 -12.53
C LYS A 8 -26.50 6.00 -13.13
N ALA A 9 -25.78 6.31 -14.20
CA ALA A 9 -24.82 5.41 -14.79
C ALA A 9 -23.86 4.99 -13.67
N HIS A 10 -23.79 3.69 -13.40
CA HIS A 10 -22.87 3.16 -12.43
C HIS A 10 -21.45 3.36 -12.98
N ILE A 11 -20.78 4.41 -12.52
CA ILE A 11 -19.42 4.68 -12.96
C ILE A 11 -18.54 3.53 -12.46
N ASN A 12 -17.77 2.93 -13.38
CA ASN A 12 -16.82 1.90 -13.03
C ASN A 12 -15.84 2.47 -12.00
N ARG A 13 -15.60 1.77 -10.88
CA ARG A 13 -14.67 2.22 -9.84
C ARG A 13 -13.32 2.62 -10.43
N TYR A 14 -12.81 1.87 -11.41
CA TYR A 14 -11.51 2.10 -12.05
C TYR A 14 -11.55 3.06 -13.25
N GLU A 15 -12.66 3.78 -13.46
CA GLU A 15 -12.80 4.79 -14.51
C GLU A 15 -11.69 5.87 -14.46
N PRO A 16 -11.30 6.42 -13.28
CA PRO A 16 -10.21 7.38 -13.23
C PRO A 16 -8.91 6.85 -13.82
N LEU A 17 -8.58 5.57 -13.59
CA LEU A 17 -7.37 4.96 -14.13
C LEU A 17 -7.43 4.81 -15.65
N ARG A 18 -8.60 4.47 -16.19
CA ARG A 18 -8.84 4.41 -17.64
C ARG A 18 -8.56 5.77 -18.29
N LEU A 19 -9.08 6.85 -17.69
CA LEU A 19 -8.89 8.21 -18.17
C LEU A 19 -7.42 8.66 -18.08
N LEU A 20 -6.75 8.38 -16.96
CA LEU A 20 -5.33 8.69 -16.78
C LEU A 20 -4.46 7.96 -17.81
N ARG A 21 -4.68 6.66 -18.03
CA ARG A 21 -3.95 5.89 -19.06
C ARG A 21 -4.20 6.39 -20.48
N ARG A 22 -5.43 6.75 -20.82
CA ARG A 22 -5.76 7.33 -22.14
C ARG A 22 -4.97 8.61 -22.39
N ASN A 23 -4.70 9.38 -21.34
CA ASN A 23 -3.89 10.59 -21.36
C ASN A 23 -2.40 10.34 -21.09
N LYS A 24 -1.93 9.08 -21.17
CA LYS A 24 -0.53 8.66 -20.98
C LYS A 24 0.06 9.04 -19.62
N VAL A 25 -0.78 9.17 -18.59
CA VAL A 25 -0.33 9.33 -17.21
C VAL A 25 -0.14 7.95 -16.59
N PRO A 26 1.09 7.56 -16.18
CA PRO A 26 1.30 6.33 -15.43
C PRO A 26 0.49 6.35 -14.14
N CYS A 27 -0.19 5.25 -13.84
CA CYS A 27 -0.96 5.10 -12.62
C CYS A 27 -1.05 3.64 -12.19
N VAL A 28 -1.15 3.43 -10.89
CA VAL A 28 -1.47 2.13 -10.29
C VAL A 28 -2.48 2.27 -9.17
N VAL A 29 -3.29 1.23 -9.00
CA VAL A 29 -4.16 1.09 -7.83
C VAL A 29 -3.32 0.84 -6.58
N TRP A 30 -3.73 1.43 -5.46
CA TRP A 30 -3.04 1.34 -4.18
C TRP A 30 -3.96 0.87 -3.05
N PHE A 31 -3.35 0.45 -1.93
CA PHE A 31 -4.02 0.00 -0.70
C PHE A 31 -5.09 -1.09 -0.90
N GLU A 32 -6.31 -0.89 -0.39
CA GLU A 32 -7.31 -1.95 -0.18
C GLU A 32 -7.75 -2.63 -1.47
N ASP A 33 -7.84 -1.87 -2.57
CA ASP A 33 -8.15 -2.47 -3.87
C ASP A 33 -7.03 -3.41 -4.34
N THR A 34 -5.77 -3.06 -4.09
CA THR A 34 -4.63 -3.93 -4.40
C THR A 34 -4.56 -5.13 -3.47
N LEU A 35 -4.88 -4.97 -2.18
CA LEU A 35 -5.04 -6.09 -1.24
C LEU A 35 -6.12 -7.07 -1.73
N ARG A 36 -7.30 -6.54 -2.10
CA ARG A 36 -8.42 -7.34 -2.64
C ARG A 36 -8.00 -8.09 -3.89
N TYR A 37 -7.27 -7.43 -4.80
CA TYR A 37 -6.76 -8.05 -6.02
C TYR A 37 -5.86 -9.27 -5.71
N TYR A 38 -5.08 -9.21 -4.63
CA TYR A 38 -4.25 -10.32 -4.15
C TYR A 38 -4.95 -11.29 -3.18
N GLY A 39 -6.28 -11.28 -3.13
CA GLY A 39 -7.07 -12.27 -2.42
C GLY A 39 -7.34 -11.96 -0.94
N VAL A 40 -6.96 -10.78 -0.45
CA VAL A 40 -7.28 -10.35 0.91
C VAL A 40 -8.78 -10.00 1.01
N PRO A 41 -9.54 -10.59 1.96
CA PRO A 41 -10.95 -10.29 2.15
C PRO A 41 -11.14 -8.94 2.88
N THR A 42 -10.91 -7.83 2.17
CA THR A 42 -11.02 -6.47 2.73
C THR A 42 -12.21 -5.67 2.19
N VAL A 43 -12.69 -4.73 3.01
CA VAL A 43 -13.71 -3.75 2.62
C VAL A 43 -13.04 -2.63 1.83
N LEU A 44 -13.66 -2.22 0.71
CA LEU A 44 -13.14 -1.15 -0.12
C LEU A 44 -13.72 0.19 0.31
N PHE A 45 -12.88 1.13 0.71
CA PHE A 45 -13.23 2.52 1.01
C PHE A 45 -13.00 3.39 -0.23
N ASP A 46 -12.29 4.50 -0.08
CA ASP A 46 -11.87 5.35 -1.19
C ASP A 46 -10.95 4.58 -2.15
N LEU A 47 -10.91 5.02 -3.40
CA LEU A 47 -9.99 4.47 -4.40
C LEU A 47 -8.68 5.24 -4.34
N TYR A 48 -7.62 4.60 -3.88
CA TYR A 48 -6.28 5.18 -3.86
C TYR A 48 -5.53 4.86 -5.16
N ILE A 49 -4.92 5.88 -5.75
CA ILE A 49 -4.17 5.76 -7.00
C ILE A 49 -2.83 6.45 -6.81
N LEU A 50 -1.74 5.73 -7.05
CA LEU A 50 -0.42 6.35 -7.16
C LEU A 50 -0.25 6.94 -8.56
N VAL A 51 0.28 8.15 -8.63
CA VAL A 51 0.63 8.86 -9.86
C VAL A 51 1.97 9.59 -9.71
N PRO A 52 2.71 9.85 -10.80
CA PRO A 52 3.94 10.63 -10.71
C PRO A 52 3.72 12.09 -10.28
N ASN A 53 2.59 12.69 -10.68
CA ASN A 53 2.25 14.08 -10.37
C ASN A 53 0.74 14.19 -10.12
N ILE A 54 0.36 14.53 -8.88
CA ILE A 54 -1.03 14.60 -8.45
C ILE A 54 -1.81 15.75 -9.11
N GLU A 55 -1.17 16.88 -9.35
CA GLU A 55 -1.83 18.06 -9.95
C GLU A 55 -2.19 17.81 -11.42
N VAL A 56 -1.26 17.24 -12.18
CA VAL A 56 -1.49 16.88 -13.59
C VAL A 56 -2.62 15.86 -13.69
N ALA A 57 -2.60 14.82 -12.85
CA ALA A 57 -3.63 13.80 -12.83
C ALA A 57 -4.99 14.35 -12.38
N ALA A 58 -5.03 15.18 -11.34
CA ALA A 58 -6.26 15.81 -10.85
C ALA A 58 -6.89 16.70 -11.93
N ASN A 59 -6.09 17.55 -12.59
CA ASN A 59 -6.56 18.42 -13.66
C ASN A 59 -7.19 17.66 -14.83
N LEU A 60 -6.67 16.47 -15.16
CA LEU A 60 -7.27 15.62 -16.20
C LEU A 60 -8.63 15.08 -15.77
N LEU A 61 -8.76 14.61 -14.53
CA LEU A 61 -10.04 14.12 -14.01
C LEU A 61 -11.07 15.24 -13.89
N ILE A 62 -10.66 16.45 -13.49
CA ILE A 62 -11.55 17.61 -13.41
C ILE A 62 -12.13 17.97 -14.77
N LYS A 63 -11.30 17.93 -15.83
CA LYS A 63 -11.76 18.15 -17.21
C LYS A 63 -12.81 17.14 -17.68
N GLU A 64 -12.83 15.96 -17.08
CA GLU A 64 -13.77 14.88 -17.37
C GLU A 64 -14.97 14.86 -16.38
N GLY A 65 -15.11 15.90 -15.55
CA GLY A 65 -16.28 16.11 -14.69
C GLY A 65 -16.10 15.69 -13.22
N TRP A 66 -14.90 15.29 -12.78
CA TRP A 66 -14.64 15.11 -11.35
C TRP A 66 -14.55 16.47 -10.64
N VAL A 67 -14.95 16.51 -9.38
CA VAL A 67 -14.88 17.72 -8.55
C VAL A 67 -13.85 17.51 -7.45
N LEU A 68 -13.04 18.53 -7.19
CA LEU A 68 -12.09 18.50 -6.07
C LEU A 68 -12.86 18.44 -4.74
N ASP A 69 -12.47 17.52 -3.88
CA ASP A 69 -12.98 17.45 -2.52
C ASP A 69 -12.11 18.28 -1.59
N THR A 70 -12.57 19.48 -1.28
CA THR A 70 -11.93 20.38 -0.30
C THR A 70 -12.50 20.23 1.10
N GLN A 71 -13.41 19.27 1.35
CA GLN A 71 -14.09 19.13 2.63
C GLN A 71 -13.37 18.16 3.57
N GLY A 72 -13.30 18.55 4.85
CA GLY A 72 -12.73 17.74 5.92
C GLY A 72 -11.23 17.46 5.79
N PRO A 73 -10.64 16.84 6.82
CA PRO A 73 -9.23 16.52 6.83
C PRO A 73 -8.85 15.50 5.76
N ALA A 74 -7.58 15.54 5.36
CA ALA A 74 -6.97 14.55 4.49
C ALA A 74 -6.78 13.23 5.29
N MET A 75 -7.30 12.12 4.77
CA MET A 75 -7.34 10.85 5.51
C MET A 75 -6.71 9.70 4.72
N ILE A 76 -5.98 8.82 5.42
CA ILE A 76 -5.55 7.52 4.93
C ILE A 76 -5.94 6.47 5.97
N GLY A 77 -6.89 5.61 5.61
CA GLY A 77 -7.59 4.79 6.60
C GLY A 77 -8.23 5.70 7.67
N ASN A 78 -7.85 5.50 8.92
CA ASN A 78 -8.32 6.32 10.06
C ASN A 78 -7.33 7.41 10.48
N ALA A 79 -6.21 7.57 9.78
CA ALA A 79 -5.21 8.58 10.09
C ALA A 79 -5.52 9.90 9.38
N GLU A 80 -5.55 10.99 10.15
CA GLU A 80 -5.50 12.35 9.61
C GLU A 80 -4.05 12.67 9.24
N VAL A 81 -3.81 13.05 7.98
CA VAL A 81 -2.46 13.21 7.43
C VAL A 81 -2.31 14.55 6.73
N ASP A 82 -1.14 15.17 6.87
CA ASP A 82 -0.71 16.33 6.05
C ASP A 82 0.11 15.88 4.82
N LEU A 83 -0.10 14.64 4.39
CA LEU A 83 0.53 14.07 3.20
C LEU A 83 -0.08 14.68 1.94
N PRO A 84 0.74 15.03 0.92
CA PRO A 84 0.23 15.55 -0.33
C PRO A 84 -0.75 14.56 -0.97
N GLN A 85 -1.97 15.03 -1.23
CA GLN A 85 -2.99 14.25 -1.91
C GLN A 85 -3.97 15.14 -2.65
N SER A 86 -4.55 14.61 -3.74
CA SER A 86 -5.70 15.22 -4.41
C SER A 86 -6.89 14.30 -4.29
N ARG A 87 -7.91 14.75 -3.56
CA ARG A 87 -9.16 14.01 -3.34
C ARG A 87 -10.19 14.50 -4.33
N LEU A 88 -10.81 13.59 -5.07
CA LEU A 88 -11.81 13.93 -6.08
C LEU A 88 -13.06 13.09 -5.89
N VAL A 89 -14.22 13.70 -6.10
CA VAL A 89 -15.52 13.03 -6.11
C VAL A 89 -16.05 13.02 -7.53
N SER A 90 -16.54 11.87 -7.96
CA SER A 90 -17.27 11.77 -9.22
C SER A 90 -18.68 12.36 -9.07
N VAL A 91 -19.24 12.88 -10.16
CA VAL A 91 -20.61 13.45 -10.22
C VAL A 91 -21.68 12.51 -9.64
N CYS A 92 -21.48 11.19 -9.70
CA CYS A 92 -22.43 10.21 -9.16
C CYS A 92 -22.33 9.98 -7.63
N GLY A 93 -21.33 10.57 -6.96
CA GLY A 93 -21.24 10.69 -5.50
C GLY A 93 -21.00 9.39 -4.72
N GLN A 94 -20.48 8.32 -5.33
CA GLN A 94 -20.41 7.01 -4.66
C GLN A 94 -19.22 6.85 -3.70
N LYS A 95 -17.98 7.17 -4.10
CA LYS A 95 -16.74 7.05 -3.30
C LYS A 95 -15.68 8.01 -3.81
N LYS A 96 -14.72 8.44 -2.97
CA LYS A 96 -13.68 9.37 -3.39
C LYS A 96 -12.60 8.62 -4.18
N THR A 97 -11.97 9.35 -5.10
CA THR A 97 -10.72 8.98 -5.75
C THR A 97 -9.63 9.82 -5.13
N VAL A 98 -8.64 9.18 -4.52
CA VAL A 98 -7.53 9.85 -3.85
C VAL A 98 -6.26 9.60 -4.65
N LEU A 99 -5.73 10.67 -5.23
CA LEU A 99 -4.46 10.65 -5.94
C LEU A 99 -3.33 10.92 -4.95
N LEU A 100 -2.34 10.05 -4.97
CA LEU A 100 -1.16 10.11 -4.10
C LEU A 100 0.11 10.19 -4.97
N PRO A 101 1.11 10.99 -4.58
CA PRO A 101 2.39 11.04 -5.27
C PRO A 101 3.15 9.73 -5.02
N ALA A 102 3.50 9.00 -6.09
CA ALA A 102 4.15 7.69 -5.97
C ALA A 102 5.51 7.75 -5.25
N SER A 103 6.20 8.89 -5.30
CA SER A 103 7.46 9.15 -4.60
C SER A 103 7.34 8.96 -3.09
N ASP A 104 6.23 9.41 -2.51
CA ASP A 104 6.03 9.40 -1.06
C ASP A 104 5.71 7.99 -0.56
N TRP A 105 5.19 7.14 -1.46
CA TRP A 105 4.86 5.74 -1.26
C TRP A 105 5.93 4.78 -1.78
N LYS A 106 7.16 5.27 -2.01
CA LYS A 106 8.34 4.48 -2.41
C LYS A 106 8.09 3.61 -3.66
N PHE A 107 7.15 4.01 -4.50
CA PHE A 107 6.75 3.26 -5.68
C PHE A 107 7.37 3.91 -6.92
N ALA A 108 8.18 3.13 -7.64
CA ALA A 108 8.70 3.53 -8.94
C ALA A 108 7.75 3.11 -10.05
N PHE A 109 7.64 3.90 -11.12
CA PHE A 109 6.96 3.49 -12.35
C PHE A 109 7.98 2.91 -13.34
N PRO A 110 8.18 1.58 -13.35
CA PRO A 110 9.03 0.97 -14.36
C PRO A 110 8.40 1.19 -15.75
N TRP A 111 9.22 1.33 -16.78
CA TRP A 111 8.75 1.68 -18.13
C TRP A 111 7.75 0.64 -18.67
N GLU A 112 7.90 -0.62 -18.26
CA GLU A 112 7.05 -1.75 -18.59
C GLU A 112 5.62 -1.55 -18.08
N LEU A 113 5.42 -0.79 -17.00
CA LEU A 113 4.11 -0.59 -16.38
C LEU A 113 3.13 0.09 -17.33
N GLN A 114 3.61 0.97 -18.20
CA GLN A 114 2.80 1.64 -19.22
C GLN A 114 2.25 0.66 -20.26
N GLN A 115 2.87 -0.52 -20.41
CA GLN A 115 2.47 -1.57 -21.35
C GLN A 115 1.60 -2.64 -20.71
N ARG A 116 1.42 -2.62 -19.38
CA ARG A 116 0.63 -3.64 -18.66
C ARG A 116 -0.86 -3.42 -18.86
N ALA A 117 -1.56 -4.51 -19.17
CA ALA A 117 -3.02 -4.51 -19.21
C ALA A 117 -3.64 -4.21 -17.83
N SER A 118 -3.06 -4.74 -16.75
CA SER A 118 -3.55 -4.55 -15.38
C SER A 118 -3.19 -3.19 -14.80
N TYR A 119 -4.11 -2.57 -14.06
CA TYR A 119 -3.86 -1.36 -13.26
C TYR A 119 -3.19 -1.63 -11.92
N PHE A 120 -3.10 -2.90 -11.53
CA PHE A 120 -2.51 -3.29 -10.27
C PHE A 120 -1.00 -3.44 -10.42
N PRO A 121 -0.21 -2.98 -9.43
CA PRO A 121 1.22 -3.29 -9.38
C PRO A 121 1.40 -4.81 -9.30
N SER A 122 2.53 -5.35 -9.75
CA SER A 122 2.85 -6.76 -9.48
C SER A 122 3.00 -6.98 -7.97
N PHE A 123 2.88 -8.24 -7.52
CA PHE A 123 2.86 -8.50 -6.09
C PHE A 123 4.18 -8.10 -5.40
N PRO A 124 5.37 -8.38 -5.98
CA PRO A 124 6.63 -7.95 -5.39
C PRO A 124 6.77 -6.43 -5.34
N GLU A 125 6.40 -5.72 -6.43
CA GLU A 125 6.44 -4.25 -6.46
C GLU A 125 5.53 -3.63 -5.38
N PHE A 126 4.35 -4.21 -5.18
CA PHE A 126 3.41 -3.76 -4.16
C PHE A 126 3.99 -3.95 -2.76
N LEU A 127 4.47 -5.16 -2.45
CA LEU A 127 5.00 -5.47 -1.13
C LEU A 127 6.28 -4.66 -0.83
N ASP A 128 7.19 -4.54 -1.80
CA ASP A 128 8.42 -3.76 -1.63
C ASP A 128 8.11 -2.30 -1.31
N ALA A 129 7.22 -1.66 -2.08
CA ALA A 129 6.87 -0.27 -1.86
C ALA A 129 6.09 -0.07 -0.55
N LEU A 130 5.21 -1.00 -0.17
CA LEU A 130 4.45 -0.93 1.08
C LEU A 130 5.36 -1.13 2.31
N VAL A 131 6.27 -2.10 2.28
CA VAL A 131 7.28 -2.31 3.34
C VAL A 131 8.17 -1.08 3.48
N GLU A 132 8.71 -0.56 2.37
CA GLU A 132 9.58 0.61 2.40
C GLU A 132 8.84 1.86 2.90
N SER A 133 7.57 2.02 2.52
CA SER A 133 6.70 3.10 3.03
C SER A 133 6.47 2.97 4.53
N TRP A 134 6.32 1.76 5.07
CA TRP A 134 6.14 1.53 6.50
C TRP A 134 7.43 1.77 7.30
N LEU A 135 8.56 1.25 6.81
CA LEU A 135 9.86 1.42 7.46
C LEU A 135 10.27 2.90 7.48
N ASP A 136 10.18 3.59 6.35
CA ASP A 136 10.64 4.98 6.19
C ASP A 136 9.51 6.02 6.22
N CYS A 137 8.36 5.67 6.78
CA CYS A 137 7.26 6.63 6.97
C CYS A 137 7.80 7.84 7.75
N PRO A 138 7.86 9.04 7.16
CA PRO A 138 8.37 10.22 7.87
C PRO A 138 7.32 10.77 8.86
N PHE A 139 6.07 10.34 8.72
CA PHE A 139 4.99 10.66 9.62
C PHE A 139 4.90 9.55 10.67
N GLU A 140 5.36 9.87 11.88
CA GLU A 140 5.25 8.98 13.05
C GLU A 140 3.81 8.99 13.63
N ASP A 141 2.80 9.22 12.78
CA ASP A 141 1.39 9.10 13.18
C ASP A 141 1.08 7.62 13.49
N PRO A 142 0.62 7.30 14.72
CA PRO A 142 0.37 5.93 15.12
C PRO A 142 -0.70 5.23 14.27
N PHE A 143 -1.73 5.95 13.82
CA PHE A 143 -2.81 5.36 13.04
C PHE A 143 -2.37 5.05 11.62
N LEU A 144 -1.53 5.88 11.01
CA LEU A 144 -0.97 5.62 9.69
C LEU A 144 -0.01 4.44 9.73
N LEU A 145 0.91 4.41 10.70
CA LEU A 145 1.83 3.29 10.87
C LEU A 145 1.08 1.98 11.13
N LEU A 146 0.04 2.02 11.96
CA LEU A 146 -0.84 0.88 12.20
C LEU A 146 -1.58 0.45 10.92
N HIS A 147 -2.09 1.40 10.15
CA HIS A 147 -2.78 1.11 8.90
C HIS A 147 -1.88 0.37 7.91
N LEU A 148 -0.65 0.85 7.70
CA LEU A 148 0.33 0.20 6.82
C LEU A 148 0.76 -1.18 7.36
N ALA A 149 1.01 -1.29 8.67
CA ALA A 149 1.29 -2.56 9.33
C ALA A 149 0.16 -3.58 9.13
N CYS A 150 -1.10 -3.15 9.30
CA CYS A 150 -2.28 -4.00 9.08
C CYS A 150 -2.36 -4.49 7.63
N GLN A 151 -2.07 -3.63 6.65
CA GLN A 151 -2.06 -4.06 5.24
C GLN A 151 -0.99 -5.13 4.97
N ILE A 152 0.23 -4.94 5.49
CA ILE A 152 1.30 -5.94 5.39
C ILE A 152 0.86 -7.25 6.06
N GLY A 153 0.35 -7.17 7.30
CA GLY A 153 -0.12 -8.33 8.05
C GLY A 153 -1.22 -9.09 7.32
N TYR A 154 -2.19 -8.39 6.70
CA TYR A 154 -3.22 -9.03 5.89
C TYR A 154 -2.67 -9.73 4.65
N LEU A 155 -1.68 -9.15 3.98
CA LEU A 155 -1.03 -9.84 2.87
C LEU A 155 -0.41 -11.16 3.33
N TYR A 156 0.37 -11.15 4.41
CA TYR A 156 0.96 -12.38 4.94
C TYR A 156 -0.11 -13.36 5.44
N ALA A 157 -1.20 -12.90 6.04
CA ALA A 157 -2.27 -13.78 6.52
C ALA A 157 -3.08 -14.48 5.40
N HIS A 158 -3.18 -13.88 4.20
CA HIS A 158 -4.13 -14.32 3.18
C HIS A 158 -3.50 -14.71 1.84
N ALA A 159 -2.38 -14.10 1.46
CA ALA A 159 -1.76 -14.36 0.16
C ALA A 159 -0.79 -15.55 0.26
N GLY A 160 -1.22 -16.73 -0.23
CA GLY A 160 -0.46 -17.97 -0.14
C GLY A 160 0.98 -17.88 -0.68
N ALA A 161 1.23 -17.04 -1.69
CA ALA A 161 2.57 -16.82 -2.23
C ALA A 161 3.55 -16.25 -1.18
N LEU A 162 3.08 -15.50 -0.18
CA LEU A 162 3.92 -14.97 0.89
C LEU A 162 4.26 -16.00 1.97
N GLN A 163 3.68 -17.20 1.93
CA GLN A 163 4.07 -18.32 2.78
C GLN A 163 5.29 -19.04 2.22
N GLU A 164 5.64 -18.79 0.96
CA GLU A 164 6.77 -19.42 0.31
C GLU A 164 8.03 -18.58 0.48
N ARG A 165 9.04 -19.15 1.15
CA ARG A 165 10.38 -18.54 1.27
C ARG A 165 10.96 -18.10 -0.09
N ALA A 166 10.66 -18.85 -1.15
CA ALA A 166 11.15 -18.56 -2.50
C ALA A 166 10.66 -17.21 -3.03
N PHE A 167 9.54 -16.69 -2.51
CA PHE A 167 8.98 -15.39 -2.89
C PHE A 167 9.99 -14.26 -2.67
N ALA A 168 10.83 -14.34 -1.63
CA ALA A 168 11.90 -13.36 -1.37
C ALA A 168 12.82 -13.12 -2.59
N LYS A 169 13.00 -14.10 -3.47
CA LYS A 169 13.82 -13.93 -4.69
C LYS A 169 13.25 -12.87 -5.64
N SER A 170 11.94 -12.64 -5.60
CA SER A 170 11.24 -11.62 -6.40
C SER A 170 11.26 -10.22 -5.78
N LEU A 171 11.59 -10.12 -4.48
CA LEU A 171 11.68 -8.85 -3.76
C LEU A 171 13.03 -8.16 -3.97
N LYS A 172 13.04 -6.84 -3.76
CA LYS A 172 14.27 -6.05 -3.57
C LYS A 172 15.15 -6.74 -2.53
N ARG A 173 16.45 -6.80 -2.80
CA ARG A 173 17.41 -7.59 -2.00
C ARG A 173 17.39 -7.18 -0.52
N GLN A 174 17.24 -5.88 -0.25
CA GLN A 174 17.20 -5.31 1.10
C GLN A 174 15.89 -5.59 1.88
N HIS A 175 14.83 -6.08 1.24
CA HIS A 175 13.57 -6.45 1.91
C HIS A 175 13.42 -7.96 2.10
N ARG A 176 14.38 -8.75 1.63
CA ARG A 176 14.33 -10.21 1.77
C ARG A 176 14.41 -10.64 3.23
N GLN A 177 15.20 -9.94 4.03
CA GLN A 177 15.34 -10.24 5.45
C GLN A 177 14.01 -10.04 6.18
N PHE A 178 13.34 -8.91 5.94
CA PHE A 178 11.97 -8.66 6.42
C PHE A 178 11.05 -9.85 6.14
N HIS A 179 11.04 -10.36 4.90
CA HIS A 179 10.21 -11.52 4.54
C HIS A 179 10.57 -12.78 5.32
N TYR A 180 11.87 -13.07 5.49
CA TYR A 180 12.32 -14.20 6.29
C TYR A 180 11.92 -14.07 7.75
N ASP A 181 12.02 -12.86 8.31
CA ASP A 181 11.70 -12.58 9.71
C ASP A 181 10.20 -12.67 10.01
N VAL A 182 9.36 -12.24 9.08
CA VAL A 182 7.90 -12.52 9.16
C VAL A 182 7.65 -14.03 9.18
N LEU A 183 8.28 -14.79 8.27
CA LEU A 183 8.11 -16.25 8.20
C LEU A 183 8.71 -17.00 9.39
N ALA A 184 9.73 -16.44 10.04
CA ALA A 184 10.30 -16.96 11.28
C ALA A 184 9.36 -16.75 12.49
N GLY A 185 8.25 -16.04 12.31
CA GLY A 185 7.23 -15.83 13.35
C GLY A 185 7.44 -14.58 14.18
N MET A 186 8.22 -13.60 13.70
CA MET A 186 8.32 -12.31 14.39
C MET A 186 6.96 -11.59 14.40
N VAL A 187 6.69 -10.87 15.49
CA VAL A 187 5.46 -10.09 15.68
C VAL A 187 5.53 -8.82 14.82
N THR A 188 5.04 -8.95 13.59
CA THR A 188 5.00 -7.85 12.62
C THR A 188 4.09 -6.70 13.05
N GLY A 189 4.37 -5.51 12.53
CA GLY A 189 3.50 -4.34 12.73
C GLY A 189 3.70 -3.60 14.06
N THR A 190 4.68 -4.01 14.87
CA THR A 190 5.06 -3.32 16.11
C THR A 190 6.16 -2.30 15.87
N ALA A 191 6.30 -1.32 16.78
CA ALA A 191 7.39 -0.35 16.73
C ALA A 191 8.77 -1.01 16.90
N GLN A 192 8.86 -2.05 17.72
CA GLN A 192 10.07 -2.83 17.96
C GLN A 192 10.49 -3.58 16.69
N PHE A 193 9.55 -4.29 16.04
CA PHE A 193 9.80 -4.95 14.76
C PHE A 193 10.22 -3.93 13.69
N ARG A 194 9.54 -2.78 13.59
CA ARG A 194 9.91 -1.71 12.65
C ARG A 194 11.35 -1.24 12.86
N ALA A 195 11.72 -0.93 14.10
CA ALA A 195 13.06 -0.45 14.43
C ALA A 195 14.14 -1.49 14.13
N HIS A 196 13.86 -2.75 14.44
CA HIS A 196 14.73 -3.89 14.15
C HIS A 196 14.95 -4.05 12.64
N GLU A 197 13.88 -4.13 11.85
CA GLU A 197 13.95 -4.29 10.40
C GLU A 197 14.65 -3.13 9.70
N ARG A 198 14.49 -1.89 10.20
CA ARG A 198 15.26 -0.74 9.70
C ARG A 198 16.75 -0.93 9.95
N ALA A 199 17.14 -1.30 11.17
CA ALA A 199 18.55 -1.51 11.52
C ALA A 199 19.20 -2.62 10.68
N VAL A 200 18.48 -3.73 10.49
CA VAL A 200 18.91 -4.87 9.67
C VAL A 200 19.06 -4.46 8.20
N ARG A 201 18.07 -3.76 7.63
CA ARG A 201 18.13 -3.25 6.26
C ARG A 201 19.31 -2.28 6.07
N ASP A 202 19.50 -1.36 7.00
CA ASP A 202 20.55 -0.34 6.90
C ASP A 202 21.95 -0.99 7.04
N ALA A 203 22.11 -1.95 7.94
CA ALA A 203 23.34 -2.75 8.05
C ALA A 203 23.61 -3.58 6.77
N PHE A 204 22.56 -4.15 6.17
CA PHE A 204 22.65 -4.88 4.91
C PHE A 204 23.12 -3.98 3.76
N LEU A 205 22.54 -2.78 3.64
CA LEU A 205 22.94 -1.80 2.63
C LEU A 205 24.38 -1.30 2.82
N GLN A 206 24.88 -1.29 4.06
CA GLN A 206 26.28 -0.97 4.38
C GLN A 206 27.24 -2.16 4.21
N GLY A 207 26.76 -3.34 3.83
CA GLY A 207 27.57 -4.56 3.71
C GLY A 207 28.01 -5.15 5.05
N GLN A 208 27.36 -4.78 6.15
CA GLN A 208 27.65 -5.24 7.51
C GLN A 208 26.73 -6.38 7.95
N TYR A 209 25.81 -6.80 7.08
CA TYR A 209 24.84 -7.84 7.35
C TYR A 209 24.66 -8.72 6.11
N GLU A 210 24.57 -10.03 6.31
CA GLU A 210 24.24 -11.02 5.29
C GLU A 210 22.86 -11.60 5.59
N LEU A 211 22.09 -11.94 4.55
CA LEU A 211 20.76 -12.53 4.72
C LEU A 211 20.85 -13.85 5.49
N GLN A 212 19.94 -14.03 6.44
CA GLN A 212 19.89 -15.18 7.36
C GLN A 212 18.52 -15.84 7.33
N GLU A 213 18.39 -16.99 7.98
CA GLU A 213 17.10 -17.64 8.19
C GLU A 213 16.17 -16.79 9.07
N CYS A 214 16.74 -16.11 10.07
CA CYS A 214 16.06 -15.22 11.00
C CYS A 214 17.11 -14.22 11.53
N SER A 215 16.77 -12.95 11.63
CA SER A 215 17.70 -11.88 12.02
C SER A 215 17.79 -11.66 13.53
N ALA A 216 16.97 -12.35 14.32
CA ALA A 216 17.02 -12.31 15.78
C ALA A 216 16.78 -13.70 16.40
N TYR A 217 17.27 -13.88 17.63
CA TYR A 217 17.02 -15.08 18.41
C TYR A 217 15.57 -15.15 18.89
N CYS A 218 14.99 -16.36 18.90
CA CYS A 218 13.59 -16.60 19.25
C CYS A 218 13.24 -16.32 20.73
N ASP A 219 14.24 -16.14 21.59
CA ASP A 219 14.07 -15.72 22.98
C ASP A 219 13.91 -14.20 23.15
N ASN A 220 14.03 -13.43 22.05
CA ASN A 220 13.77 -11.99 22.07
C ASN A 220 12.26 -11.72 22.19
N ALA A 221 11.79 -11.56 23.43
CA ALA A 221 10.40 -11.26 23.78
C ALA A 221 9.86 -9.93 23.20
N GLN A 222 10.70 -9.06 22.63
CA GLN A 222 10.25 -7.85 21.94
C GLN A 222 9.88 -8.11 20.47
N LEU A 223 10.45 -9.16 19.87
CA LEU A 223 10.27 -9.50 18.46
C LEU A 223 9.44 -10.76 18.27
N PHE A 224 9.37 -11.63 19.27
CA PHE A 224 8.62 -12.88 19.25
C PHE A 224 7.49 -12.86 20.28
N PRO A 225 6.39 -13.59 20.02
CA PRO A 225 5.36 -13.76 21.04
C PRO A 225 5.98 -14.46 22.25
N VAL A 226 5.75 -13.92 23.44
CA VAL A 226 6.10 -14.60 24.69
C VAL A 226 5.35 -15.92 24.70
N ALA A 227 6.05 -17.04 24.92
CA ALA A 227 5.40 -18.32 25.12
C ALA A 227 4.39 -18.15 26.26
N SER A 228 3.10 -18.06 25.92
CA SER A 228 2.06 -18.14 26.93
C SER A 228 2.17 -19.54 27.49
N ASP A 229 2.51 -19.65 28.77
CA ASP A 229 2.34 -20.89 29.51
C ASP A 229 0.92 -21.37 29.24
N ALA A 230 0.80 -22.46 28.47
CA ALA A 230 -0.44 -23.18 28.32
C ALA A 230 -0.74 -23.76 29.71
N HIS A 231 -1.45 -22.98 30.52
CA HIS A 231 -1.92 -23.41 31.82
C HIS A 231 -3.42 -23.61 31.74
N SER A 232 -3.73 -24.91 31.60
CA SER A 232 -4.88 -25.66 32.16
C SER A 232 -6.27 -25.37 31.61
#